data_AF-A0A6I9NT02-F1
#
_entry.id   AF-A0A6I9NT02-F1
#
_cell.length_a   1.000
_cell.length_b   1.000
_cell.length_c   1.000
_cell.angle_alpha   90.00
_cell.angle_beta   90.00
_cell.angle_gamma   90.00
#
_symmetry.space_group_name_H-M   'P 1'
#
loop_
_entity.id
_entity.type
_entity.pdbx_description
1 polymer ?
#
loop_
_entity_poly.entity_id
_entity_poly.type
_entity_poly.pdbx_seq_one_letter_code
_entity_poly.pdbx_strand_id
1 'polypeptide(L)'
;IPPPQDPVIKSLSSKVYQHVCTYQDYHYMTFDLPDCPPGIDPTVSYPVALSCHCGRCSMETSDCTFEGLRPNFCMNDIPFYY
;
A
#
# COMPACT_ATOMS: atom_id res chain seq x y z
N ILE A 1 -13.74 9.91 6.04
CA ILE A 1 -13.52 10.12 4.58
C ILE A 1 -14.86 10.55 4.00
N PRO A 2 -14.97 11.71 3.32
CA PRO A 2 -16.23 12.11 2.68
C PRO A 2 -16.65 11.08 1.63
N PRO A 3 -17.95 10.91 1.37
CA PRO A 3 -18.43 9.95 0.39
C PRO A 3 -17.93 10.31 -1.03
N PRO A 4 -17.69 9.30 -1.89
CA PRO A 4 -17.35 9.55 -3.29
C PRO A 4 -18.44 10.40 -3.95
N GLN A 5 -18.02 11.39 -4.74
CA GLN A 5 -18.95 12.22 -5.51
C GLN A 5 -19.07 11.66 -6.93
N ASP A 6 -20.28 11.25 -7.32
CA ASP A 6 -20.57 10.89 -8.71
C ASP A 6 -20.97 12.18 -9.46
N PRO A 7 -20.25 12.55 -10.54
CA PRO A 7 -20.55 13.75 -11.29
C PRO A 7 -21.88 13.62 -12.04
N VAL A 8 -22.73 14.64 -11.90
CA VAL A 8 -24.06 14.69 -12.55
C VAL A 8 -23.97 14.56 -14.08
N ILE A 9 -22.91 15.10 -14.70
CA ILE A 9 -22.69 15.04 -16.14
C ILE A 9 -21.66 13.94 -16.46
N LYS A 10 -22.13 12.85 -17.05
CA LYS A 10 -21.32 11.72 -17.51
C LYS A 10 -20.98 11.91 -19.00
N SER A 11 -19.93 12.67 -19.27
CA SER A 11 -19.43 12.96 -20.61
C SER A 11 -17.98 12.53 -20.73
N LEU A 12 -17.51 12.24 -21.95
CA LEU A 12 -16.11 11.88 -22.20
C LEU A 12 -15.12 12.97 -21.73
N SER A 13 -15.57 14.22 -21.70
CA SER A 13 -14.78 15.38 -21.27
C SER A 13 -14.81 15.62 -19.76
N SER A 14 -15.68 14.94 -18.99
CA SER A 14 -15.72 15.13 -17.54
C SER A 14 -14.57 14.35 -16.89
N LYS A 15 -13.70 15.09 -16.19
CA LYS A 15 -12.62 14.51 -15.40
C LYS A 15 -13.20 13.94 -14.11
N VAL A 16 -13.39 12.62 -14.07
CA VAL A 16 -13.85 11.91 -12.87
C VAL A 16 -12.64 11.51 -12.04
N TYR A 17 -12.59 11.98 -10.79
CA TYR A 17 -11.56 11.58 -9.83
C TYR A 17 -12.20 10.95 -8.62
N GLN A 18 -11.79 9.71 -8.34
CA GLN A 18 -12.12 9.04 -7.09
C GLN A 18 -10.99 9.28 -6.11
N HIS A 19 -11.34 9.85 -4.96
CA HIS A 19 -10.40 10.11 -3.89
C HIS A 19 -10.43 8.97 -2.87
N VAL A 20 -9.25 8.51 -2.48
CA VAL A 20 -9.03 7.53 -1.40
C VAL A 20 -8.14 8.13 -0.33
N CYS A 21 -8.18 7.59 0.88
CA CYS A 21 -7.18 7.90 1.90
C CYS A 21 -5.88 7.18 1.53
N THR A 22 -4.80 7.93 1.30
CA THR A 22 -3.49 7.38 0.93
C THR A 22 -2.36 8.18 1.58
N TYR A 23 -1.14 7.66 1.50
CA TYR A 23 0.05 8.30 2.05
C TYR A 23 0.23 9.68 1.40
N GLN A 24 0.47 10.67 2.25
CA GLN A 24 0.92 11.99 1.79
C GLN A 24 2.44 12.07 1.96
N ASP A 25 2.89 11.97 3.20
CA ASP A 25 4.31 11.89 3.54
C ASP A 25 4.59 10.53 4.23
N TYR A 26 5.69 9.89 3.88
CA TYR A 26 6.14 8.64 4.48
C TYR A 26 7.66 8.52 4.42
N HIS A 27 8.22 7.63 5.22
CA HIS A 27 9.64 7.26 5.16
C HIS A 27 9.79 5.74 5.19
N TYR A 28 10.95 5.24 4.77
CA TYR A 28 11.27 3.81 4.89
C TYR A 28 11.96 3.54 6.22
N MET A 29 11.49 2.49 6.90
CA MET A 29 12.14 1.94 8.07
C MET A 29 12.65 0.54 7.74
N THR A 30 13.79 0.18 8.31
CA THR A 30 14.43 -1.13 8.14
C THR A 30 14.26 -1.98 9.39
N PHE A 31 14.09 -3.28 9.19
CA PHE A 31 14.03 -4.28 10.25
C PHE A 31 14.79 -5.54 9.82
N ASP A 32 15.62 -6.08 10.70
CA ASP A 32 16.34 -7.32 10.48
C ASP A 32 15.51 -8.52 10.93
N LEU A 33 15.20 -9.41 10.00
CA LEU A 33 14.50 -10.65 10.32
C LEU A 33 15.39 -11.57 11.17
N PRO A 34 14.88 -12.14 12.27
CA PRO A 34 15.59 -13.16 13.02
C PRO A 34 15.67 -14.48 12.23
N ASP A 35 16.65 -15.32 12.59
CA ASP A 35 16.78 -16.71 12.11
C ASP A 35 17.01 -16.89 10.58
N CYS A 36 17.54 -15.88 9.90
CA CYS A 36 17.97 -16.04 8.50
C CYS A 36 19.27 -16.86 8.36
N PRO A 37 19.39 -17.73 7.33
CA PRO A 37 20.61 -18.46 7.02
C PRO A 37 21.84 -17.57 6.76
N PRO A 38 23.07 -18.06 7.03
CA PRO A 38 24.28 -17.31 6.76
C PRO A 38 24.45 -17.01 5.26
N GLY A 39 24.82 -15.77 4.93
CA GLY A 39 25.04 -15.32 3.55
C GLY A 39 23.80 -14.70 2.87
N ILE A 40 22.69 -14.58 3.58
CA ILE A 40 21.48 -13.86 3.15
C ILE A 40 21.42 -12.52 3.87
N ASP A 41 20.96 -11.48 3.18
CA ASP A 41 20.64 -10.19 3.80
C ASP A 41 19.25 -10.27 4.47
N PRO A 42 19.16 -10.21 5.81
CA PRO A 42 17.89 -10.29 6.53
C PRO A 42 17.12 -8.96 6.56
N THR A 43 17.68 -7.90 5.95
CA THR A 43 17.13 -6.54 6.06
C THR A 43 15.86 -6.39 5.23
N VAL A 44 14.75 -6.05 5.88
CA VAL A 44 13.48 -5.70 5.21
C VAL A 44 13.20 -4.22 5.38
N SER A 45 12.89 -3.53 4.28
CA SER A 45 12.46 -2.12 4.29
C SER A 45 10.95 -2.02 4.08
N TYR A 46 10.26 -1.24 4.91
CA TYR A 46 8.83 -1.01 4.79
C TYR A 46 8.46 0.47 4.98
N PRO A 47 7.40 0.96 4.30
CA PRO A 47 6.98 2.35 4.42
C PRO A 47 6.21 2.59 5.72
N VAL A 48 6.51 3.72 6.38
CA VAL A 48 5.81 4.22 7.57
C VAL A 48 5.22 5.58 7.25
N ALA A 49 3.90 5.67 7.29
CA ALA A 49 3.16 6.91 7.03
C ALA A 49 3.43 7.94 8.13
N LEU A 50 3.82 9.15 7.71
CA LEU A 50 3.92 10.33 8.57
C LEU A 50 2.62 11.15 8.53
N SER A 51 1.96 11.18 7.37
CA SER A 51 0.70 11.90 7.14
C SER A 51 -0.12 11.19 6.07
N CYS A 52 -1.44 11.43 6.09
CA CYS A 52 -2.39 10.89 5.12
C CYS A 52 -3.20 12.01 4.50
N HIS A 53 -3.58 11.84 3.23
CA HIS A 53 -4.47 12.76 2.53
C HIS A 53 -5.55 12.02 1.75
N CYS A 54 -6.61 12.74 1.37
CA CYS A 54 -7.62 12.24 0.45
C CYS A 54 -7.29 12.69 -0.96
N GLY A 55 -6.80 11.77 -1.78
CA GLY A 55 -6.22 12.06 -3.09
C GLY A 55 -6.45 10.94 -4.10
N ARG A 56 -5.90 11.08 -5.31
CA ARG A 56 -5.85 9.96 -6.24
C ARG A 56 -4.90 8.91 -5.67
N CYS A 57 -5.26 7.64 -5.78
CA CYS A 57 -4.34 6.56 -5.46
C CYS A 57 -3.15 6.59 -6.43
N SER A 58 -1.92 6.60 -5.90
CA SER A 58 -0.69 6.55 -6.69
C SER A 58 -0.35 5.11 -7.02
N MET A 59 -0.46 4.74 -8.30
CA MET A 59 -0.10 3.39 -8.79
C MET A 59 1.42 3.14 -8.82
N GLU A 60 2.24 4.18 -8.62
CA GLU A 60 3.69 4.03 -8.53
C GLU A 60 4.12 3.46 -7.18
N THR A 61 3.39 3.80 -6.11
CA THR A 61 3.77 3.51 -4.72
C THR A 61 2.78 2.60 -4.00
N SER A 62 1.61 2.33 -4.59
CA SER A 62 0.52 1.63 -3.92
C SER A 62 -0.33 0.83 -4.89
N ASP A 63 -0.74 -0.35 -4.46
CA ASP A 63 -1.70 -1.18 -5.19
C ASP A 63 -3.13 -0.66 -4.99
N CYS A 64 -3.67 -0.01 -6.02
CA CYS A 64 -5.00 0.59 -6.00
C CYS A 64 -6.10 -0.46 -6.24
N THR A 65 -6.37 -1.29 -5.24
CA THR A 65 -7.39 -2.35 -5.25
C THR A 65 -8.62 -2.02 -4.39
N PHE A 66 -9.71 -2.76 -4.58
CA PHE A 66 -10.89 -2.71 -3.69
C PHE A 66 -10.61 -3.40 -2.35
N GLU A 67 -10.05 -4.61 -2.40
CA GLU A 67 -9.62 -5.37 -1.23
C GLU A 67 -8.25 -6.02 -1.51
N GLY A 68 -7.41 -6.01 -0.49
CA GLY A 68 -6.11 -6.68 -0.47
C GLY A 68 -5.97 -7.55 0.78
N LEU A 69 -4.81 -8.20 0.93
CA LEU A 69 -4.49 -8.89 2.18
C LEU A 69 -4.40 -7.87 3.33
N ARG A 70 -4.83 -8.29 4.52
CA ARG A 70 -4.74 -7.42 5.71
C ARG A 70 -3.26 -7.17 6.05
N PRO A 71 -2.89 -6.00 6.62
CA PRO A 71 -1.50 -5.68 6.94
C PRO A 71 -0.83 -6.67 7.90
N ASN A 72 -1.63 -7.35 8.71
CA ASN A 72 -1.20 -8.32 9.71
C ASN A 72 -1.31 -9.77 9.24
N PHE A 73 -1.37 -10.01 7.93
CA PHE A 73 -1.41 -11.35 7.35
C PHE A 73 0.00 -11.90 7.15
N CYS A 74 0.23 -13.13 7.61
CA CYS A 74 1.46 -13.88 7.37
C CYS A 74 1.09 -15.28 6.85
N MET A 75 1.76 -15.74 5.80
CA MET A 75 1.58 -17.08 5.25
C MET A 75 2.57 -18.03 5.94
N ASN A 76 2.09 -18.80 6.92
CA ASN A 76 2.93 -19.74 7.67
C ASN A 76 3.15 -21.10 6.95
N ASP A 77 2.49 -21.33 5.82
CA ASP A 77 2.47 -22.62 5.10
C ASP A 77 3.34 -22.62 3.84
N ILE A 78 4.57 -22.12 3.93
CA ILE A 78 5.60 -22.48 2.94
C ILE A 78 6.66 -23.25 3.70
N PRO A 79 6.73 -24.58 3.56
CA PRO A 79 7.89 -25.28 4.04
C PRO A 79 9.04 -24.82 3.14
N PHE A 80 9.98 -24.08 3.72
CA PHE A 80 11.29 -23.83 3.12
C PHE A 80 12.01 -25.19 3.03
N TYR A 81 11.57 -26.06 2.12
CA TYR A 81 12.31 -27.22 1.67
C TYR A 81 13.25 -26.76 0.57
N TYR A 82 14.50 -26.51 0.95
CA TYR A 82 15.65 -26.87 0.15
C TYR A 82 16.79 -27.27 1.08
#